data_AF-A0A1V1TT88-F1
#
_entry.id   AF-A0A1V1TT88-F1
#
_cell.length_a   1.000
_cell.length_b   1.000
_cell.length_c   1.000
_cell.angle_alpha   90.00
_cell.angle_beta   90.00
_cell.angle_gamma   90.00
#
_symmetry.space_group_name_H-M   'P 1'
#
loop_
_entity.id
_entity.type
_entity.pdbx_description
1 polymer ?
#
loop_
_entity_poly.entity_id
_entity_poly.type
_entity_poly.pdbx_seq_one_letter_code
_entity_poly.pdbx_strand_id
1 'polypeptide(L)'
;MRISSGLAIIAALVTHATAESNIVGPFALRITGKTDSSIDGYAWACHAGAATEGLCYTTGSGAVAGSVYEFYYNYTYDETYTYPGSISYVFSYEGENGTAVKVPSFLRLYPVWSSNVALALIPPSTSYGAPISLDFDSGLFYIAQLHDDTHWNFTAPVGEAPRNVSNFHICYQWTGGYWYRSLGWVLGYEGAAPQNPSCEPVNLGVESLAPS
;
A
#
# COMPACT_ATOMS: atom_id res chain seq x y z
N MET A 1 25.61 11.98 67.05
CA MET A 1 24.93 13.03 66.25
C MET A 1 24.54 12.40 64.91
N ARG A 2 23.26 12.45 64.53
CA ARG A 2 22.66 11.72 63.40
C ARG A 2 22.81 12.49 62.08
N ILE A 3 23.17 11.73 61.04
CA ILE A 3 22.67 11.69 59.64
C ILE A 3 22.46 13.01 58.88
N SER A 4 23.10 13.15 57.72
CA SER A 4 22.38 13.31 56.42
C SER A 4 23.33 13.19 55.22
N SER A 5 23.40 11.99 54.63
CA SER A 5 23.92 11.79 53.27
C SER A 5 22.81 12.17 52.29
N GLY A 6 22.98 13.27 51.56
CA GLY A 6 22.04 13.72 50.53
C GLY A 6 22.13 12.82 49.29
N LEU A 7 21.04 12.13 48.98
CA LEU A 7 20.85 11.43 47.70
C LEU A 7 20.48 12.48 46.63
N ALA A 8 21.35 12.69 45.64
CA ALA A 8 21.02 13.45 44.45
C ALA A 8 20.33 12.52 43.44
N ILE A 9 19.02 12.71 43.23
CA ILE A 9 18.26 12.00 42.20
C ILE A 9 18.47 12.74 40.87
N ILE A 10 19.22 12.15 39.95
CA ILE A 10 19.32 12.62 38.57
C ILE A 10 18.12 12.06 37.81
N ALA A 11 17.13 12.90 37.51
CA ALA A 11 16.03 12.55 36.63
C ALA A 11 16.52 12.58 35.18
N ALA A 12 16.68 11.42 34.55
CA ALA A 12 16.92 11.33 33.12
C ALA A 12 15.62 11.65 32.36
N LEU A 13 15.59 12.76 31.62
CA LEU A 13 14.54 13.01 30.63
C LEU A 13 14.73 12.02 29.48
N VAL A 14 13.86 11.02 29.39
CA VAL A 14 13.75 10.15 28.23
C VAL A 14 12.89 10.88 27.19
N THR A 15 13.54 11.56 26.25
CA THR A 15 12.87 12.08 25.05
C THR A 15 12.45 10.88 24.20
N HIS A 16 11.15 10.60 24.14
CA HIS A 16 10.60 9.64 23.21
C HIS A 16 10.57 10.33 21.84
N ALA A 17 11.41 9.90 20.90
CA ALA A 17 11.23 10.27 19.51
C ALA A 17 9.94 9.61 19.03
N THR A 18 8.88 10.39 18.86
CA THR A 18 7.69 9.94 18.13
C THR A 18 8.05 9.93 16.65
N ALA A 19 7.97 8.77 16.00
CA ALA A 19 8.07 8.74 14.54
C ALA A 19 6.96 9.63 13.95
N GLU A 20 7.33 10.61 13.14
CA GLU A 20 6.37 11.51 12.48
C GLU A 20 5.70 10.75 11.32
N SER A 21 4.37 10.63 11.39
CA SER A 21 3.58 10.06 10.30
C SER A 21 3.12 11.17 9.36
N ASN A 22 3.59 11.13 8.11
CA ASN A 22 3.23 12.05 7.05
C ASN A 22 2.06 11.49 6.24
N ILE A 23 1.20 12.38 5.71
CA ILE A 23 0.06 12.02 4.87
C ILE A 23 0.07 12.91 3.63
N VAL A 24 -0.01 12.30 2.44
CA VAL A 24 -0.19 13.01 1.16
C VAL A 24 -1.43 12.51 0.43
N GLY A 25 -2.09 13.41 -0.31
CA GLY A 25 -3.37 13.15 -0.99
C GLY A 25 -4.38 14.29 -0.78
N PRO A 26 -5.58 14.18 -1.35
CA PRO A 26 -6.05 13.06 -2.15
C PRO A 26 -5.40 13.01 -3.54
N PHE A 27 -5.17 11.80 -4.05
CA PHE A 27 -4.73 11.54 -5.42
C PHE A 27 -5.50 10.35 -6.01
N ALA A 28 -5.54 10.25 -7.33
CA ALA A 28 -5.95 9.04 -8.01
C ALA A 28 -4.80 8.04 -8.05
N LEU A 29 -5.13 6.76 -7.95
CA LEU A 29 -4.19 5.68 -8.21
C LEU A 29 -4.16 5.38 -9.71
N ARG A 30 -3.13 5.88 -10.39
CA ARG A 30 -2.92 5.66 -11.82
C ARG A 30 -2.36 4.27 -12.07
N ILE A 31 -2.93 3.57 -13.03
CA ILE A 31 -2.46 2.26 -13.51
C ILE A 31 -1.94 2.46 -14.93
N THR A 32 -0.70 2.04 -15.16
CA THR A 32 -0.10 2.01 -16.51
C THR A 32 0.39 0.61 -16.83
N GLY A 33 0.07 0.10 -18.02
CA GLY A 33 0.56 -1.20 -18.45
C GLY A 33 2.07 -1.22 -18.64
N LYS A 34 2.74 -2.25 -18.12
CA LYS A 34 4.20 -2.42 -18.33
C LYS A 34 4.52 -2.85 -19.77
N THR A 35 3.58 -3.55 -20.42
CA THR A 35 3.77 -4.12 -21.77
C THR A 35 2.66 -3.76 -22.77
N ASP A 36 1.49 -3.34 -22.28
CA ASP A 36 0.34 -2.99 -23.10
C ASP A 36 -0.34 -1.72 -22.53
N SER A 37 -0.31 -0.61 -23.26
CA SER A 37 -0.97 0.62 -22.82
C SER A 37 -2.50 0.57 -22.95
N SER A 38 -3.08 -0.47 -23.58
CA SER A 38 -4.53 -0.63 -23.67
C SER A 38 -5.20 -0.86 -22.31
N ILE A 39 -4.40 -1.29 -21.32
CA ILE A 39 -4.83 -1.49 -19.93
C ILE A 39 -4.47 -0.32 -19.01
N ASP A 40 -4.11 0.83 -19.58
CA ASP A 40 -3.99 2.06 -18.82
C ASP A 40 -5.34 2.47 -18.23
N GLY A 41 -5.31 2.95 -17.00
CA GLY A 41 -6.53 3.13 -16.22
C GLY A 41 -6.29 3.67 -14.82
N TYR A 42 -7.25 3.41 -13.95
CA TYR A 42 -7.23 3.84 -12.56
C TYR A 42 -7.73 2.73 -11.63
N ALA A 43 -7.18 2.71 -10.42
CA ALA A 43 -7.77 1.95 -9.34
C ALA A 43 -8.90 2.75 -8.70
N TRP A 44 -9.95 2.07 -8.24
CA TRP A 44 -11.05 2.65 -7.47
C TRP A 44 -11.49 1.70 -6.37
N ALA A 45 -11.98 2.28 -5.27
CA ALA A 45 -12.50 1.55 -4.13
C ALA A 45 -13.87 0.95 -4.47
N CYS A 46 -13.90 -0.36 -4.68
CA CYS A 46 -15.09 -1.11 -5.05
C CYS A 46 -15.53 -2.06 -3.92
N HIS A 47 -16.84 -2.24 -3.76
CA HIS A 47 -17.34 -3.05 -2.66
C HIS A 47 -16.88 -4.52 -2.76
N ALA A 48 -16.16 -5.00 -1.75
CA ALA A 48 -15.64 -6.36 -1.67
C ALA A 48 -16.34 -7.22 -0.61
N GLY A 49 -17.36 -6.68 0.08
CA GLY A 49 -18.13 -7.33 1.14
C GLY A 49 -17.67 -6.95 2.56
N ALA A 50 -18.55 -7.14 3.56
CA ALA A 50 -18.27 -6.90 4.98
C ALA A 50 -17.56 -5.55 5.29
N ALA A 51 -18.02 -4.47 4.64
CA ALA A 51 -17.42 -3.12 4.71
C ALA A 51 -15.95 -3.04 4.28
N THR A 52 -15.50 -3.98 3.44
CA THR A 52 -14.17 -3.99 2.82
C THR A 52 -14.31 -3.51 1.37
N GLU A 53 -13.36 -2.71 0.91
CA GLU A 53 -13.22 -2.36 -0.50
C GLU A 53 -12.08 -3.12 -1.14
N GLY A 54 -12.15 -3.37 -2.44
CA GLY A 54 -11.02 -3.79 -3.27
C GLY A 54 -10.48 -2.63 -4.08
N LEU A 55 -9.23 -2.74 -4.55
CA LEU A 55 -8.70 -1.85 -5.59
C LEU A 55 -9.11 -2.36 -6.97
N CYS A 56 -10.33 -2.06 -7.39
CA CYS A 56 -10.84 -2.44 -8.70
C CYS A 56 -10.24 -1.59 -9.81
N TYR A 57 -10.17 -2.17 -11.01
CA TYR A 57 -9.66 -1.53 -12.20
C TYR A 57 -10.79 -0.89 -13.01
N THR A 58 -10.54 0.30 -13.54
CA THR A 58 -11.28 0.88 -14.66
C THR A 58 -10.30 1.32 -15.74
N THR A 59 -10.65 1.11 -17.00
CA THR A 59 -9.82 1.54 -18.15
C THR A 59 -10.05 3.01 -18.47
N GLY A 60 -9.01 3.68 -18.97
CA GLY A 60 -9.12 5.02 -19.52
C GLY A 60 -7.92 5.90 -19.21
N SER A 61 -7.77 6.98 -19.96
CA SER A 61 -6.72 7.99 -19.80
C SER A 61 -7.25 9.35 -19.31
N GLY A 62 -8.57 9.53 -19.22
CA GLY A 62 -9.17 10.77 -18.72
C GLY A 62 -9.05 10.91 -17.22
N ALA A 63 -9.14 12.14 -16.71
CA ALA A 63 -9.19 12.38 -15.28
C ALA A 63 -10.39 11.66 -14.64
N VAL A 64 -10.17 11.08 -13.47
CA VAL A 64 -11.21 10.46 -12.64
C VAL A 64 -11.61 11.40 -11.50
N ALA A 65 -12.84 11.25 -11.01
CA ALA A 65 -13.38 12.08 -9.95
C ALA A 65 -14.34 11.29 -9.06
N GLY A 66 -14.56 11.79 -7.85
CA GLY A 66 -15.43 11.20 -6.85
C GLY A 66 -14.68 10.40 -5.80
N SER A 67 -15.29 10.26 -4.63
CA SER A 67 -14.62 9.76 -3.43
C SER A 67 -14.02 8.38 -3.59
N VAL A 68 -14.57 7.51 -4.44
CA VAL A 68 -14.04 6.15 -4.71
C VAL A 68 -12.67 6.14 -5.41
N TYR A 69 -12.23 7.27 -5.97
CA TYR A 69 -10.91 7.45 -6.58
C TYR A 69 -9.95 8.27 -5.69
N GLU A 70 -10.40 8.73 -4.51
CA GLU A 70 -9.60 9.55 -3.61
C GLU A 70 -8.82 8.68 -2.63
N PHE A 71 -7.54 8.48 -2.94
CA PHE A 71 -6.60 7.76 -2.09
C PHE A 71 -5.60 8.70 -1.44
N TYR A 72 -5.04 8.24 -0.34
CA TYR A 72 -4.02 8.94 0.44
C TYR A 72 -2.86 8.00 0.68
N TYR A 73 -1.70 8.55 0.96
CA TYR A 73 -0.52 7.77 1.30
C TYR A 73 0.02 8.21 2.66
N ASN A 74 0.07 7.27 3.61
CA ASN A 74 0.57 7.50 4.95
C ASN A 74 1.95 6.87 5.05
N TYR A 75 2.97 7.65 5.38
CA TYR A 75 4.35 7.17 5.40
C TYR A 75 5.14 7.75 6.57
N THR A 76 6.21 7.06 6.90
CA THR A 76 7.27 7.58 7.79
C THR A 76 8.51 7.85 6.97
N TYR A 77 9.34 8.78 7.43
CA TYR A 77 10.66 9.02 6.85
C TYR A 77 11.71 8.15 7.55
N ASP A 78 12.53 7.44 6.78
CA ASP A 78 13.74 6.79 7.28
C ASP A 78 15.00 7.49 6.73
N GLU A 79 16.10 7.44 7.49
CA GLU A 79 17.40 8.06 7.18
C GLU A 79 18.02 7.54 5.86
N THR A 80 17.50 6.42 5.35
CA THR A 80 17.86 5.84 4.04
C THR A 80 17.14 6.48 2.84
N TYR A 81 16.36 7.54 3.05
CA TYR A 81 15.47 8.17 2.04
C TYR A 81 14.43 7.22 1.47
N THR A 82 14.13 6.14 2.19
CA THR A 82 12.95 5.33 1.90
C THR A 82 11.76 5.93 2.62
N TYR A 83 10.62 5.92 1.95
CA TYR A 83 9.36 6.40 2.50
C TYR A 83 8.45 5.18 2.69
N PRO A 84 8.72 4.27 3.65
CA PRO A 84 7.83 3.15 3.89
C PRO A 84 6.50 3.64 4.44
N GLY A 85 5.41 3.07 3.92
CA GLY A 85 4.08 3.52 4.26
C GLY A 85 2.99 2.57 3.81
N SER A 86 1.78 3.09 3.73
CA SER A 86 0.64 2.36 3.20
C SER A 86 -0.30 3.29 2.46
N ILE A 87 -0.81 2.81 1.33
CA ILE A 87 -1.93 3.44 0.62
C ILE A 87 -3.16 3.33 1.53
N SER A 88 -3.97 4.37 1.57
CA SER A 88 -5.17 4.43 2.38
C SER A 88 -6.35 5.02 1.65
N TYR A 89 -7.53 4.61 2.09
CA TYR A 89 -8.83 5.09 1.64
C TYR A 89 -9.65 5.47 2.87
N VAL A 90 -10.49 6.49 2.74
CA VAL A 90 -11.32 6.96 3.85
C VAL A 90 -12.76 6.52 3.62
N PHE A 91 -13.18 5.50 4.36
CA PHE A 91 -14.59 5.13 4.40
C PHE A 91 -15.42 6.25 4.97
N SER A 92 -16.59 6.48 4.38
CA SER A 92 -17.57 7.45 4.86
C SER A 92 -18.91 6.76 5.02
N TYR A 93 -19.48 6.83 6.22
CA TYR A 93 -20.85 6.38 6.47
C TYR A 93 -21.60 7.37 7.36
N GLU A 94 -22.92 7.27 7.35
CA GLU A 94 -23.79 8.10 8.19
C GLU A 94 -23.83 7.52 9.61
N GLY A 95 -23.32 8.28 10.58
CA GLY A 95 -23.35 7.94 11.99
C GLY A 95 -24.68 8.31 12.65
N GLU A 96 -24.71 8.18 13.99
CA GLU A 96 -25.86 8.58 14.78
C GLU A 96 -26.14 10.09 14.57
N ASN A 97 -27.41 10.44 14.35
CA ASN A 97 -27.89 11.80 14.05
C ASN A 97 -27.45 12.39 12.68
N GLY A 98 -27.09 11.56 11.71
CA GLY A 98 -26.79 12.04 10.35
C GLY A 98 -25.37 12.62 10.18
N THR A 99 -24.51 12.47 11.18
CA THR A 99 -23.14 12.98 11.12
C THR A 99 -22.26 12.05 10.29
N ALA A 100 -21.53 12.58 9.31
CA ALA A 100 -20.60 11.77 8.53
C ALA A 100 -19.43 11.26 9.40
N VAL A 101 -19.30 9.95 9.51
CA VAL A 101 -18.16 9.30 10.17
C VAL A 101 -17.13 8.93 9.13
N LYS A 102 -15.88 9.30 9.36
CA LYS A 102 -14.73 9.00 8.49
C LYS A 102 -13.84 7.96 9.15
N VAL A 103 -13.54 6.88 8.43
CA VAL A 103 -12.66 5.80 8.90
C VAL A 103 -11.50 5.61 7.92
N PRO A 104 -10.34 6.24 8.18
CA PRO A 104 -9.12 5.97 7.43
C PRO A 104 -8.77 4.50 7.52
N SER A 105 -8.40 3.91 6.40
CA SER A 105 -8.20 2.46 6.30
C SER A 105 -7.09 2.13 5.33
N PHE A 106 -6.23 1.20 5.72
CA PHE A 106 -5.02 0.89 4.98
C PHE A 106 -5.24 -0.26 4.02
N LEU A 107 -4.65 -0.12 2.84
CA LEU A 107 -4.52 -1.19 1.88
C LEU A 107 -3.74 -2.35 2.50
N ARG A 108 -4.23 -3.56 2.29
CA ARG A 108 -3.56 -4.79 2.68
C ARG A 108 -3.47 -5.71 1.48
N LEU A 109 -2.37 -6.44 1.41
CA LEU A 109 -2.19 -7.54 0.48
C LEU A 109 -2.56 -8.83 1.22
N TYR A 110 -3.58 -9.53 0.73
CA TYR A 110 -4.09 -10.77 1.31
C TYR A 110 -3.60 -11.97 0.50
N PRO A 111 -2.61 -12.73 0.99
CA PRO A 111 -2.16 -13.95 0.34
C PRO A 111 -3.28 -14.98 0.28
N VAL A 112 -3.31 -15.76 -0.80
CA VAL A 112 -4.22 -16.88 -0.98
C VAL A 112 -3.40 -18.15 -1.06
N TRP A 113 -3.68 -19.15 -0.25
CA TRP A 113 -2.85 -20.37 -0.17
C TRP A 113 -2.80 -21.19 -1.46
N SER A 114 -3.76 -21.01 -2.36
CA SER A 114 -3.85 -21.69 -3.66
C SER A 114 -3.44 -20.81 -4.84
N SER A 115 -2.88 -19.63 -4.62
CA SER A 115 -2.43 -18.73 -5.67
C SER A 115 -1.18 -17.95 -5.26
N ASN A 116 -0.28 -17.66 -6.19
CA ASN A 116 0.79 -16.69 -5.93
C ASN A 116 0.35 -15.24 -6.15
N VAL A 117 -0.95 -14.96 -6.28
CA VAL A 117 -1.48 -13.59 -6.40
C VAL A 117 -2.19 -13.21 -5.11
N ALA A 118 -1.67 -12.21 -4.41
CA ALA A 118 -2.30 -11.64 -3.22
C ALA A 118 -3.33 -10.57 -3.61
N LEU A 119 -4.50 -10.60 -2.97
CA LEU A 119 -5.59 -9.64 -3.22
C LEU A 119 -5.26 -8.28 -2.59
N ALA A 120 -5.50 -7.19 -3.31
CA ALA A 120 -5.38 -5.83 -2.79
C ALA A 120 -6.73 -5.35 -2.21
N LEU A 121 -6.89 -5.44 -0.88
CA LEU A 121 -8.14 -5.11 -0.18
C LEU A 121 -7.92 -4.07 0.91
N ILE A 122 -8.94 -3.26 1.18
CA ILE A 122 -8.94 -2.20 2.17
C ILE A 122 -10.07 -2.49 3.17
N PRO A 123 -9.81 -3.19 4.28
CA PRO A 123 -10.77 -3.37 5.35
C PRO A 123 -10.84 -2.12 6.24
N PRO A 124 -11.89 -1.93 7.07
CA PRO A 124 -12.03 -0.76 7.93
C PRO A 124 -11.05 -0.81 9.12
N SER A 125 -9.79 -0.41 8.90
CA SER A 125 -8.72 -0.47 9.89
C SER A 125 -7.44 0.21 9.41
N THR A 126 -6.74 0.88 10.33
CA THR A 126 -5.39 1.41 10.13
C THR A 126 -4.28 0.46 10.60
N SER A 127 -4.62 -0.77 11.03
CA SER A 127 -3.64 -1.77 11.43
C SER A 127 -3.23 -2.63 10.23
N TYR A 128 -2.00 -3.18 10.26
CA TYR A 128 -1.52 -4.16 9.28
C TYR A 128 -1.57 -3.71 7.81
N GLY A 129 -1.38 -2.42 7.55
CA GLY A 129 -1.23 -1.91 6.18
C GLY A 129 -0.06 -2.59 5.48
N ALA A 130 -0.20 -2.83 4.18
CA ALA A 130 0.88 -3.34 3.35
C ALA A 130 2.03 -2.31 3.32
N PRO A 131 3.29 -2.74 3.51
CA PRO A 131 4.46 -1.86 3.58
C PRO A 131 4.90 -1.44 2.16
N ILE A 132 4.10 -0.59 1.53
CA ILE A 132 4.32 -0.10 0.18
C ILE A 132 4.99 1.27 0.29
N SER A 133 6.11 1.44 -0.40
CA SER A 133 6.87 2.69 -0.49
C SER A 133 6.45 3.48 -1.74
N LEU A 134 6.53 4.81 -1.67
CA LEU A 134 6.34 5.70 -2.81
C LEU A 134 7.70 6.32 -3.18
N ASP A 135 8.06 6.23 -4.46
CA ASP A 135 9.13 7.04 -5.02
C ASP A 135 8.54 8.40 -5.41
N PHE A 136 8.92 9.46 -4.70
CA PHE A 136 8.40 10.80 -4.95
C PHE A 136 8.93 11.43 -6.25
N ASP A 137 10.04 10.94 -6.80
CA ASP A 137 10.59 11.45 -8.06
C ASP A 137 9.81 10.89 -9.26
N SER A 138 9.50 9.59 -9.24
CA SER A 138 8.74 8.92 -10.31
C SER A 138 7.22 8.90 -10.09
N GLY A 139 6.77 9.08 -8.85
CA GLY A 139 5.37 8.93 -8.45
C GLY A 139 4.88 7.48 -8.45
N LEU A 140 5.79 6.49 -8.46
CA LEU A 140 5.45 5.07 -8.52
C LEU A 140 5.58 4.37 -7.17
N PHE A 141 4.67 3.43 -6.92
CA PHE A 141 4.69 2.58 -5.74
C PHE A 141 5.56 1.34 -5.95
N TYR A 142 6.25 0.92 -4.89
CA TYR A 142 7.07 -0.29 -4.86
C TYR A 142 7.08 -0.90 -3.45
N ILE A 143 7.56 -2.14 -3.31
CA ILE A 143 7.91 -2.72 -2.02
C ILE A 143 9.43 -2.89 -2.00
N ALA A 144 10.08 -2.34 -0.98
CA ALA A 144 11.51 -2.50 -0.78
C ALA A 144 11.78 -3.94 -0.28
N GLN A 145 12.61 -4.67 -1.01
CA GLN A 145 13.03 -6.03 -0.69
C GLN A 145 14.52 -6.04 -0.38
N LEU A 146 14.91 -6.79 0.66
CA LEU A 146 16.32 -6.96 1.04
C LEU A 146 16.99 -8.18 0.39
N HIS A 147 16.19 -9.13 -0.10
CA HIS A 147 16.63 -10.50 -0.43
C HIS A 147 15.90 -11.07 -1.65
N ASP A 148 16.62 -11.30 -2.75
CA ASP A 148 16.24 -12.06 -3.94
C ASP A 148 16.63 -13.54 -3.76
N ASP A 149 15.65 -14.37 -3.40
CA ASP A 149 15.87 -15.79 -3.19
C ASP A 149 15.89 -16.63 -4.49
N THR A 150 15.71 -16.01 -5.66
CA THR A 150 15.63 -16.73 -6.95
C THR A 150 16.95 -17.38 -7.37
N HIS A 151 18.06 -16.92 -6.79
CA HIS A 151 19.41 -17.42 -7.06
C HIS A 151 20.07 -18.09 -5.84
N TRP A 152 19.34 -18.26 -4.74
CA TRP A 152 19.87 -18.90 -3.54
C TRP A 152 20.15 -20.39 -3.81
N ASN A 153 21.22 -20.90 -3.21
CA ASN A 153 21.65 -22.28 -3.36
C ASN A 153 21.95 -22.91 -1.99
N PHE A 154 22.60 -24.07 -1.94
CA PHE A 154 22.93 -24.76 -0.67
C PHE A 154 23.93 -24.01 0.22
N THR A 155 24.50 -22.89 -0.23
CA THR A 155 25.38 -22.01 0.55
C THR A 155 24.63 -20.74 0.95
N ALA A 156 24.98 -20.18 2.12
CA ALA A 156 24.36 -18.96 2.60
C ALA A 156 24.54 -17.83 1.56
N PRO A 157 23.49 -17.05 1.26
CA PRO A 157 23.59 -15.95 0.32
C PRO A 157 24.59 -14.91 0.83
N VAL A 158 25.37 -14.34 -0.09
CA VAL A 158 26.24 -13.19 0.20
C VAL A 158 25.33 -11.96 0.24
N GLY A 159 25.47 -11.11 1.25
CA GLY A 159 24.57 -9.98 1.50
C GLY A 159 24.21 -9.20 0.23
N GLU A 160 22.91 -9.04 0.00
CA GLU A 160 22.36 -8.39 -1.17
C GLU A 160 22.00 -6.94 -0.88
N ALA A 161 22.18 -6.08 -1.89
CA ALA A 161 21.70 -4.72 -1.80
C ALA A 161 20.17 -4.71 -1.85
N PRO A 162 19.50 -3.88 -1.03
CA PRO A 162 18.07 -3.67 -1.14
C PRO A 162 17.66 -3.26 -2.56
N ARG A 163 16.51 -3.76 -3.01
CA ARG A 163 15.94 -3.42 -4.32
C ARG A 163 14.46 -3.10 -4.21
N ASN A 164 14.02 -2.18 -5.06
CA ASN A 164 12.62 -1.81 -5.17
C ASN A 164 11.94 -2.78 -6.13
N VAL A 165 10.92 -3.48 -5.67
CA VAL A 165 10.12 -4.42 -6.48
C VAL A 165 8.75 -3.82 -6.76
N SER A 166 8.30 -3.92 -8.00
CA SER A 166 6.93 -3.56 -8.40
C SER A 166 6.25 -4.75 -9.09
N ASN A 167 5.64 -5.63 -8.30
CA ASN A 167 4.92 -6.82 -8.77
C ASN A 167 3.40 -6.63 -8.84
N PHE A 168 2.95 -5.40 -9.10
CA PHE A 168 1.54 -5.10 -9.32
C PHE A 168 1.04 -5.66 -10.65
N HIS A 169 -0.13 -6.27 -10.61
CA HIS A 169 -0.82 -6.83 -11.77
C HIS A 169 -2.31 -6.51 -11.69
N ILE A 170 -2.96 -6.39 -12.84
CA ILE A 170 -4.43 -6.39 -12.93
C ILE A 170 -4.87 -7.77 -13.33
N CYS A 171 -5.69 -8.40 -12.48
CA CYS A 171 -6.12 -9.78 -12.65
C CYS A 171 -7.65 -9.85 -12.50
N TYR A 172 -8.28 -10.80 -13.19
CA TYR A 172 -9.64 -11.20 -12.87
C TYR A 172 -9.61 -12.10 -11.63
N GLN A 173 -10.19 -11.65 -10.52
CA GLN A 173 -10.06 -12.31 -9.22
C GLN A 173 -11.31 -12.14 -8.34
N TRP A 174 -11.51 -13.08 -7.43
CA TRP A 174 -12.58 -13.04 -6.43
C TRP A 174 -12.17 -12.07 -5.32
N THR A 175 -12.62 -10.82 -5.45
CA THR A 175 -12.26 -9.71 -4.57
C THR A 175 -13.23 -9.69 -3.39
N GLY A 176 -13.01 -10.60 -2.44
CA GLY A 176 -13.81 -10.77 -1.21
C GLY A 176 -15.17 -11.45 -1.44
N GLY A 177 -16.07 -10.79 -2.17
CA GLY A 177 -17.45 -11.26 -2.42
C GLY A 177 -17.92 -11.14 -3.87
N TYR A 178 -17.09 -10.63 -4.77
CA TYR A 178 -17.45 -10.31 -6.15
C TYR A 178 -16.29 -10.60 -7.10
N TRP A 179 -16.62 -10.88 -8.36
CA TRP A 179 -15.63 -10.99 -9.43
C TRP A 179 -15.35 -9.62 -10.02
N TYR A 180 -14.08 -9.22 -9.98
CA TYR A 180 -13.62 -7.98 -10.58
C TYR A 180 -12.30 -8.18 -11.32
N ARG A 181 -12.03 -7.30 -12.30
CA ARG A 181 -10.64 -6.95 -12.61
C ARG A 181 -10.16 -6.01 -11.52
N SER A 182 -9.18 -6.43 -10.75
CA SER A 182 -8.66 -5.66 -9.64
C SER A 182 -7.15 -5.81 -9.53
N LEU A 183 -6.54 -4.90 -8.80
CA LEU A 183 -5.13 -4.92 -8.48
C LEU A 183 -4.81 -6.13 -7.62
N GLY A 184 -3.75 -6.84 -7.97
CA GLY A 184 -3.14 -7.89 -7.16
C GLY A 184 -1.63 -7.70 -7.09
N TRP A 185 -1.02 -8.32 -6.10
CA TRP A 185 0.43 -8.41 -5.96
C TRP A 185 0.88 -9.84 -6.23
N VAL A 186 1.74 -10.04 -7.23
CA VAL A 186 2.33 -11.36 -7.47
C VAL A 186 3.46 -11.60 -6.48
N LEU A 187 3.32 -12.66 -5.68
CA LEU A 187 4.30 -13.12 -4.71
C LEU A 187 5.54 -13.68 -5.43
N GLY A 188 6.71 -13.32 -4.92
CA GLY A 188 8.01 -13.63 -5.49
C GLY A 188 8.79 -12.37 -5.88
N TYR A 189 9.97 -12.58 -6.46
CA TYR A 189 10.82 -11.52 -6.98
C TYR A 189 10.23 -10.85 -8.23
N GLU A 190 10.78 -9.70 -8.65
CA GLU A 190 10.29 -9.00 -9.84
C GLU A 190 10.38 -9.89 -11.08
N GLY A 191 9.27 -9.98 -11.83
CA GLY A 191 9.16 -10.85 -13.01
C GLY A 191 8.64 -12.26 -12.71
N ALA A 192 8.29 -12.57 -11.46
CA ALA A 192 7.56 -13.80 -11.13
C ALA A 192 6.26 -13.90 -11.95
N ALA A 193 6.05 -15.04 -12.61
CA ALA A 193 4.85 -15.26 -13.41
C ALA A 193 3.62 -15.53 -12.52
N PRO A 194 2.49 -14.83 -12.73
CA PRO A 194 1.26 -15.13 -12.02
C PRO A 194 0.70 -16.50 -12.43
N GLN A 195 0.21 -17.27 -11.47
CA GLN A 195 -0.54 -18.51 -11.73
C GLN A 195 -1.91 -18.23 -12.36
N ASN A 196 -2.47 -17.04 -12.12
CA ASN A 196 -3.72 -16.62 -12.74
C ASN A 196 -3.43 -16.07 -14.16
N PRO A 197 -3.91 -16.74 -15.22
CA PRO A 197 -3.57 -16.38 -16.60
C PRO A 197 -4.22 -15.07 -17.08
N SER A 198 -5.16 -14.51 -16.32
CA SER A 198 -5.77 -13.21 -16.63
C SER A 198 -4.93 -12.01 -16.16
N CYS A 199 -3.85 -12.25 -15.43
CA CYS A 199 -3.03 -11.20 -14.85
C CYS A 199 -2.15 -10.50 -15.90
N GLU A 200 -2.19 -9.18 -15.89
CA GLU A 200 -1.38 -8.33 -16.76
C GLU A 200 -0.51 -7.39 -15.91
N PRO A 201 0.80 -7.26 -16.21
CA PRO A 201 1.74 -6.50 -15.39
C PRO A 201 1.52 -4.99 -15.54
N VAL A 202 1.50 -4.27 -14.42
CA VAL A 202 1.27 -2.82 -14.39
C VAL A 202 2.22 -2.10 -13.44
N ASN A 203 2.41 -0.80 -13.66
CA ASN A 203 2.89 0.10 -12.63
C ASN A 203 1.67 0.73 -11.93
N LEU A 204 1.80 0.92 -10.62
CA LEU A 204 0.86 1.68 -9.82
C LEU A 204 1.53 2.99 -9.41
N GLY A 205 0.89 4.11 -9.69
CA GLY A 205 1.41 5.43 -9.34
C GLY A 205 0.35 6.38 -8.84
N VAL A 206 0.79 7.59 -8.50
CA VAL A 206 -0.08 8.69 -8.09
C VAL A 206 -0.33 9.65 -9.24
N GLU A 207 -1.56 10.11 -9.39
CA GLU A 207 -1.91 11.23 -10.26
C GLU A 207 -2.72 12.24 -9.45
N SER A 208 -2.31 13.52 -9.50
CA SER A 208 -3.07 14.59 -8.85
C SER A 208 -4.47 14.60 -9.43
N LEU A 209 -5.48 14.58 -8.56
CA LEU A 209 -6.84 14.87 -9.00
C LEU A 209 -6.83 16.31 -9.53
N ALA A 210 -7.23 16.50 -10.78
CA ALA A 210 -7.37 17.85 -11.32
C ALA A 210 -8.32 18.66 -10.42
N PRO A 211 -8.08 19.95 -10.18
CA PRO A 211 -9.06 20.79 -9.50
C PRO A 211 -10.34 20.77 -10.34
N SER A 212 -11.44 20.31 -9.75
CA SER A 212 -12.79 20.40 -10.31
C SER A 212 -13.20 21.84 -10.56
#